data_AF-A0A254R066-F1
#
_entry.id   AF-A0A254R066-F1
#
_cell.length_a   1.000
_cell.length_b   1.000
_cell.length_c   1.000
_cell.angle_alpha   90.00
_cell.angle_beta   90.00
_cell.angle_gamma   90.00
#
_symmetry.space_group_name_H-M   'P 1'
#
loop_
_entity.id
_entity.type
_entity.pdbx_description
1 polymer ?
#
loop_
_entity_poly.entity_id
_entity_poly.type
_entity_poly.pdbx_seq_one_letter_code
_entity_poly.pdbx_strand_id
1 'polypeptide(L)'
;MTYTNARDLDLGTPVEPPSFLTELPDSVVKSAARTIQILEYLDHVRREVSGSEVAAALNFPASSTSALLRSMVTMGYLQHDRHTRTYRLTRRTGLLGAWVDPSLIRQGTLLNLVHSLANLIGETVVLARRNELSVQTIYVADGGKNPAAPVPGMQHCVSRSAPGMALLAMSDDRELKRIIGRINSERPRSAPAIDASDYATRLGEGRRRGSFTGPGIGLGTAAVAQQVRHHAAGDLLVLSVEGPSSRMNERLDEIATLMRAALHRLAA
;
A
#
# COMPACT_ATOMS: atom_id res chain seq x y z
N MET A 1 -13.71 -38.06 38.45
CA MET A 1 -13.27 -37.89 37.05
C MET A 1 -14.45 -37.33 36.29
N THR A 2 -14.52 -36.01 36.20
CA THR A 2 -15.68 -35.29 35.66
C THR A 2 -15.21 -34.54 34.44
N TYR A 3 -15.80 -34.87 33.29
CA TYR A 3 -15.65 -34.11 32.06
C TYR A 3 -16.21 -32.70 32.28
N THR A 4 -15.36 -31.67 32.16
CA THR A 4 -15.81 -30.28 32.12
C THR A 4 -15.89 -29.83 30.67
N ASN A 5 -17.11 -29.41 30.35
CA ASN A 5 -17.68 -28.98 29.10
C ASN A 5 -16.86 -27.93 28.33
N ALA A 6 -16.84 -28.06 27.01
CA ALA A 6 -16.46 -27.00 26.09
C ALA A 6 -17.48 -25.87 26.15
N ARG A 7 -17.06 -24.68 26.58
CA ARG A 7 -17.67 -23.38 26.25
C ARG A 7 -16.75 -22.30 26.78
N ASP A 8 -15.98 -21.74 25.85
CA ASP A 8 -15.64 -20.33 25.72
C ASP A 8 -14.60 -20.25 24.59
N LEU A 9 -15.09 -20.29 23.35
CA LEU A 9 -14.33 -19.71 22.24
C LEU A 9 -14.32 -18.21 22.53
N ASP A 10 -13.21 -17.72 23.08
CA ASP A 10 -12.88 -16.31 23.11
C ASP A 10 -13.09 -15.77 21.69
N LEU A 11 -14.20 -15.07 21.48
CA LEU A 11 -14.55 -14.51 20.17
C LEU A 11 -13.60 -13.38 19.78
N GLY A 12 -12.61 -13.06 20.64
CA GLY A 12 -11.67 -11.97 20.45
C GLY A 12 -12.41 -10.63 20.41
N THR A 13 -11.72 -9.57 20.77
CA THR A 13 -12.13 -8.26 20.27
C THR A 13 -12.14 -8.30 18.74
N PRO A 14 -13.17 -7.76 18.06
CA PRO A 14 -13.15 -7.63 16.61
C PRO A 14 -11.86 -6.92 16.20
N VAL A 15 -11.01 -7.61 15.43
CA VAL A 15 -9.86 -6.97 14.82
C VAL A 15 -10.42 -6.03 13.77
N GLU A 16 -10.11 -4.73 13.88
CA GLU A 16 -10.52 -3.77 12.87
C GLU A 16 -10.03 -4.27 11.49
N PRO A 17 -10.89 -4.24 10.46
CA PRO A 17 -10.45 -4.60 9.13
C PRO A 17 -9.30 -3.67 8.73
N PRO A 18 -8.34 -4.15 7.92
CA PRO A 18 -7.34 -3.25 7.37
C PRO A 18 -8.07 -2.12 6.63
N SER A 19 -7.54 -0.91 6.70
CA SER A 19 -8.17 0.26 6.10
C SER A 19 -8.21 0.09 4.58
N PHE A 20 -9.31 -0.45 4.06
CA PHE A 20 -9.56 -0.51 2.63
C PHE A 20 -10.03 0.86 2.14
N LEU A 21 -9.98 1.07 0.83
CA LEU A 21 -10.72 2.17 0.23
C LEU A 21 -12.20 2.04 0.58
N THR A 22 -12.73 3.03 1.29
CA THR A 22 -14.13 3.08 1.74
C THR A 22 -15.12 3.03 0.57
N GLU A 23 -14.72 3.62 -0.56
CA GLU A 23 -15.45 3.55 -1.82
C GLU A 23 -14.52 3.12 -2.95
N LEU A 24 -14.95 2.12 -3.72
CA LEU A 24 -14.25 1.69 -4.92
C LEU A 24 -14.77 2.47 -6.12
N PRO A 25 -13.91 2.78 -7.11
CA PRO A 25 -14.36 3.41 -8.35
C PRO A 25 -15.45 2.60 -9.05
N ASP A 26 -16.40 3.27 -9.71
CA ASP A 26 -17.52 2.63 -10.43
C ASP A 26 -17.07 1.63 -11.51
N SER A 27 -15.86 1.77 -12.02
CA SER A 27 -15.25 0.86 -12.99
C SER A 27 -14.87 -0.51 -12.40
N VAL A 28 -14.83 -0.64 -11.07
CA VAL A 28 -14.42 -1.88 -10.39
C VAL A 28 -15.61 -2.82 -10.25
N VAL A 29 -15.48 -4.03 -10.83
CA VAL A 29 -16.49 -5.08 -10.69
C VAL A 29 -16.58 -5.54 -9.23
N LYS A 30 -17.75 -5.33 -8.61
CA LYS A 30 -17.99 -5.58 -7.17
C LYS A 30 -17.58 -6.98 -6.71
N SER A 31 -17.89 -8.03 -7.46
CA SER A 31 -17.55 -9.41 -7.08
C SER A 31 -16.04 -9.67 -7.06
N ALA A 32 -15.30 -9.09 -8.01
CA ALA A 32 -13.85 -9.18 -8.04
C ALA A 32 -13.23 -8.48 -6.82
N ALA A 33 -13.66 -7.24 -6.56
CA ALA A 33 -13.16 -6.48 -5.41
C ALA A 33 -13.43 -7.18 -4.07
N ARG A 34 -14.67 -7.63 -3.83
CA ARG A 34 -15.04 -8.34 -2.60
C ARG A 34 -14.22 -9.61 -2.39
N THR A 35 -13.88 -10.32 -3.48
CA THR A 35 -13.02 -11.52 -3.41
C THR A 35 -11.63 -11.17 -2.92
N ILE A 36 -11.03 -10.09 -3.43
CA ILE A 36 -9.70 -9.62 -3.00
C ILE A 36 -9.75 -9.10 -1.55
N GLN A 37 -10.75 -8.30 -1.19
CA GLN A 37 -10.92 -7.79 0.17
C GLN A 37 -11.07 -8.91 1.22
N ILE A 38 -11.72 -10.02 0.87
CA ILE A 38 -11.78 -11.21 1.74
C ILE A 38 -10.38 -11.82 1.95
N LEU A 39 -9.56 -11.91 0.90
CA LEU A 39 -8.19 -12.42 1.02
C LEU A 39 -7.33 -11.51 1.90
N GLU A 40 -7.42 -10.20 1.69
CA GLU A 40 -6.67 -9.20 2.46
C GLU A 40 -7.12 -9.16 3.93
N TYR A 41 -8.42 -9.30 4.19
CA TYR A 41 -8.94 -9.40 5.57
C TYR A 41 -8.40 -10.63 6.29
N LEU A 42 -8.42 -11.80 5.64
CA LEU A 42 -7.87 -13.03 6.20
C LEU A 42 -6.36 -12.94 6.45
N ASP A 43 -5.61 -12.31 5.54
CA ASP A 43 -4.17 -12.06 5.70
C ASP A 43 -3.87 -11.12 6.86
N HIS A 44 -4.75 -10.14 7.10
CA HIS A 44 -4.65 -9.20 8.21
C HIS A 44 -4.90 -9.87 9.56
N VAL A 45 -6.00 -10.61 9.72
CA VAL A 45 -6.37 -11.23 11.01
C VAL A 45 -5.53 -12.46 11.36
N ARG A 46 -4.93 -13.12 10.38
CA ARG A 46 -4.00 -14.27 10.54
C ARG A 46 -4.55 -15.42 11.40
N ARG A 47 -5.87 -15.62 11.37
CA ARG A 47 -6.57 -16.71 12.04
C ARG A 47 -7.75 -17.20 11.23
N GLU A 48 -8.38 -18.26 11.70
CA GLU A 48 -9.65 -18.71 11.14
C GLU A 48 -10.78 -17.74 11.51
N VAL A 49 -11.70 -17.50 10.59
CA VAL A 49 -12.83 -16.56 10.76
C VAL A 49 -14.14 -17.19 10.33
N SER A 50 -15.24 -16.83 10.98
CA SER A 50 -16.57 -17.28 10.55
C SER A 50 -17.07 -16.49 9.33
N GLY A 51 -18.00 -17.05 8.56
CA GLY A 51 -18.61 -16.33 7.44
C GLY A 51 -19.40 -15.08 7.88
N SER A 52 -20.01 -15.11 9.07
CA SER A 52 -20.69 -13.96 9.68
C SER A 52 -19.72 -12.85 10.07
N GLU A 53 -18.55 -13.22 10.57
CA GLU A 53 -17.50 -12.28 10.94
C GLU A 53 -16.96 -11.56 9.70
N VAL A 54 -16.68 -12.29 8.61
CA VAL A 54 -16.28 -11.69 7.32
C VAL A 54 -17.35 -10.72 6.82
N ALA A 55 -18.62 -11.11 6.87
CA ALA A 55 -19.72 -10.26 6.42
C ALA A 55 -19.83 -8.97 7.25
N ALA A 56 -19.68 -9.07 8.57
CA ALA A 56 -19.73 -7.93 9.47
C ALA A 56 -18.51 -7.01 9.28
N ALA A 57 -17.30 -7.56 9.29
CA ALA A 57 -16.06 -6.79 9.19
C ALA A 57 -15.93 -6.03 7.86
N LEU A 58 -16.41 -6.62 6.75
CA LEU A 58 -16.34 -6.01 5.42
C LEU A 58 -17.64 -5.28 5.02
N ASN A 59 -18.65 -5.25 5.88
CA ASN A 59 -19.97 -4.70 5.59
C ASN A 59 -20.60 -5.27 4.30
N PHE A 60 -20.53 -6.59 4.13
CA PHE A 60 -21.09 -7.29 2.97
C PHE A 60 -22.41 -8.00 3.30
N PRO A 61 -23.37 -8.09 2.36
CA PRO A 61 -24.58 -8.89 2.56
C PRO A 61 -24.25 -10.37 2.77
N ALA A 62 -24.78 -10.96 3.84
CA ALA A 62 -24.46 -12.32 4.30
C ALA A 62 -24.64 -13.41 3.22
N SER A 63 -25.69 -13.32 2.39
CA SER A 63 -25.95 -14.26 1.30
C SER A 63 -24.84 -14.23 0.25
N SER A 64 -24.40 -13.03 -0.14
CA SER A 64 -23.33 -12.83 -1.12
C SER A 64 -21.95 -13.23 -0.56
N THR A 65 -21.67 -12.92 0.71
CA THR A 65 -20.45 -13.37 1.40
C THR A 65 -20.36 -14.89 1.41
N SER A 66 -21.46 -15.56 1.76
CA SER A 66 -21.51 -17.02 1.78
C SER A 66 -21.26 -17.64 0.40
N ALA A 67 -21.81 -17.03 -0.66
CA ALA A 67 -21.57 -17.48 -2.03
C ALA A 67 -20.11 -17.30 -2.47
N LEU A 68 -19.49 -16.15 -2.14
CA LEU A 68 -18.08 -15.89 -2.43
C LEU A 68 -17.17 -16.87 -1.68
N LEU A 69 -17.37 -17.04 -0.37
CA LEU A 69 -16.57 -17.96 0.44
C LEU A 69 -16.65 -19.40 -0.08
N ARG A 70 -17.84 -19.91 -0.42
CA ARG A 70 -17.99 -21.23 -1.04
C ARG A 70 -17.27 -21.36 -2.38
N SER A 71 -17.32 -20.31 -3.20
CA SER A 71 -16.62 -20.28 -4.49
C SER A 71 -15.10 -20.34 -4.28
N MET A 72 -14.57 -19.56 -3.34
CA MET A 72 -13.14 -19.56 -3.00
C MET A 72 -12.67 -20.88 -2.38
N VAL A 73 -13.52 -21.57 -1.62
CA VAL A 73 -13.26 -22.96 -1.18
C VAL A 73 -13.21 -23.91 -2.36
N THR A 74 -14.15 -23.83 -3.29
CA THR A 74 -14.20 -24.68 -4.49
C THR A 74 -12.97 -24.47 -5.38
N MET A 75 -12.49 -23.22 -5.48
CA MET A 75 -11.25 -22.88 -6.20
C MET A 75 -9.97 -23.26 -5.43
N GLY A 76 -10.09 -23.72 -4.18
CA GLY A 76 -8.97 -24.15 -3.35
C GLY A 76 -8.14 -23.00 -2.78
N TYR A 77 -8.64 -21.77 -2.75
CA TYR A 77 -7.97 -20.64 -2.08
C TYR A 77 -8.29 -20.58 -0.58
N LEU A 78 -9.49 -21.01 -0.20
CA LEU A 78 -9.90 -21.15 1.20
C LEU A 78 -10.10 -22.61 1.58
N GLN A 79 -9.87 -22.92 2.85
CA GLN A 79 -10.33 -24.14 3.49
C GLN A 79 -11.47 -23.78 4.44
N HIS A 80 -12.53 -24.59 4.44
CA HIS A 80 -13.64 -24.46 5.38
C HIS A 80 -13.63 -25.63 6.35
N ASP A 81 -13.56 -25.32 7.65
CA ASP A 81 -13.76 -26.30 8.71
C ASP A 81 -15.26 -26.42 8.99
N ARG A 82 -15.82 -27.63 8.84
CA ARG A 82 -17.25 -27.87 9.03
C ARG A 82 -17.67 -27.92 10.50
N HIS A 83 -16.76 -28.25 11.40
CA HIS A 83 -17.04 -28.36 12.83
C HIS A 83 -17.12 -26.97 13.47
N THR A 84 -16.10 -26.14 13.23
CA THR A 84 -16.04 -24.76 13.74
C THR A 84 -16.74 -23.75 12.84
N ARG A 85 -17.10 -24.13 11.61
CA ARG A 85 -17.73 -23.27 10.59
C ARG A 85 -16.88 -22.05 10.24
N THR A 86 -15.56 -22.22 10.28
CA THR A 86 -14.58 -21.18 10.00
C THR A 86 -13.92 -21.39 8.64
N TYR A 87 -13.36 -20.31 8.12
CA TYR A 87 -12.61 -20.25 6.88
C TYR A 87 -11.17 -19.79 7.17
N ARG A 88 -10.22 -20.32 6.42
CA ARG A 88 -8.82 -19.88 6.44
C ARG A 88 -8.19 -19.91 5.05
N LEU A 89 -7.16 -19.09 4.84
CA LEU A 89 -6.34 -19.16 3.62
C LEU A 89 -5.63 -20.51 3.53
N THR A 90 -5.51 -21.04 2.32
CA THR A 90 -4.69 -22.22 2.04
C THR A 90 -3.29 -21.81 1.61
N ARG A 91 -2.35 -22.77 1.55
CA ARG A 91 -1.02 -22.51 0.96
C ARG A 91 -1.06 -22.04 -0.50
N ARG A 92 -2.16 -22.30 -1.23
CA ARG A 92 -2.32 -21.86 -2.63
C ARG A 92 -2.27 -20.33 -2.74
N THR A 93 -2.79 -19.61 -1.75
CA THR A 93 -2.77 -18.14 -1.78
C THR A 93 -1.33 -17.61 -1.66
N GLY A 94 -0.51 -18.19 -0.78
CA GLY A 94 0.91 -17.81 -0.64
C GLY A 94 1.79 -18.17 -1.84
N LEU A 95 1.35 -19.08 -2.70
CA LEU A 95 2.02 -19.36 -3.99
C LEU A 95 1.73 -18.26 -5.03
N LEU A 96 0.66 -17.49 -4.86
CA LEU A 96 0.40 -16.32 -5.71
C LEU A 96 1.45 -15.26 -5.41
N GLY A 97 2.07 -14.73 -6.46
CA GLY A 97 3.13 -13.72 -6.31
C GLY A 97 4.53 -14.31 -6.04
N ALA A 98 4.65 -15.61 -5.78
CA ALA A 98 5.96 -16.24 -5.59
C ALA A 98 6.91 -15.98 -6.78
N TRP A 99 6.40 -15.91 -8.00
CA TRP A 99 7.22 -15.64 -9.19
C TRP A 99 7.60 -14.17 -9.40
N VAL A 100 6.93 -13.22 -8.72
CA VAL A 100 7.01 -11.78 -9.06
C VAL A 100 8.32 -11.15 -8.60
N ASP A 101 8.81 -11.49 -7.41
CA ASP A 101 10.18 -11.13 -6.99
C ASP A 101 10.68 -12.10 -5.91
N PRO A 102 11.55 -13.07 -6.29
CA PRO A 102 12.09 -14.03 -5.35
C PRO A 102 12.85 -13.47 -4.16
N SER A 103 13.59 -12.39 -4.35
CA SER A 103 14.56 -11.93 -3.35
C SER A 103 13.96 -10.82 -2.50
N LEU A 104 13.19 -9.91 -3.11
CA LEU A 104 12.66 -8.73 -2.45
C LEU A 104 11.45 -9.04 -1.56
N ILE A 105 10.57 -9.93 -2.03
CA ILE A 105 9.29 -10.25 -1.37
C ILE A 105 9.36 -11.59 -0.61
N ARG A 106 9.97 -12.67 -1.16
CA ARG A 106 9.98 -13.97 -0.44
C ARG A 106 10.85 -13.99 0.82
N GLN A 107 11.89 -13.16 0.91
CA GLN A 107 12.70 -13.07 2.13
C GLN A 107 12.19 -11.99 3.09
N GLY A 108 11.16 -11.23 2.70
CA GLY A 108 10.61 -10.14 3.51
C GLY A 108 11.57 -8.96 3.67
N THR A 109 12.70 -8.91 2.98
CA THR A 109 13.76 -7.91 3.18
C THR A 109 13.24 -6.48 3.00
N LEU A 110 12.48 -6.21 1.94
CA LEU A 110 11.91 -4.88 1.73
C LEU A 110 10.83 -4.55 2.77
N LEU A 111 9.94 -5.48 3.11
CA LEU A 111 8.89 -5.23 4.09
C LEU A 111 9.47 -5.00 5.50
N ASN A 112 10.51 -5.76 5.88
CA ASN A 112 11.26 -5.57 7.12
C ASN A 112 11.96 -4.21 7.16
N LEU A 113 12.53 -3.76 6.04
CA LEU A 113 13.12 -2.43 5.90
C LEU A 113 12.06 -1.34 6.07
N VAL A 114 10.89 -1.49 5.43
CA VAL A 114 9.76 -0.55 5.54
C VAL A 114 9.31 -0.43 7.00
N HIS A 115 9.12 -1.55 7.70
CA HIS A 115 8.74 -1.58 9.12
C HIS A 115 9.82 -0.99 10.03
N SER A 116 11.08 -1.33 9.78
CA SER A 116 12.21 -0.82 10.57
C SER A 116 12.36 0.69 10.43
N LEU A 117 12.19 1.23 9.22
CA LEU A 117 12.19 2.67 8.98
C LEU A 117 11.01 3.35 9.65
N ALA A 118 9.82 2.78 9.56
CA ALA A 118 8.63 3.32 10.23
C ALA A 118 8.89 3.44 11.74
N ASN A 119 9.28 2.32 12.38
CA ASN A 119 9.58 2.28 13.81
C ASN A 119 10.72 3.23 14.22
N LEU A 120 11.76 3.36 13.39
CA LEU A 120 12.90 4.21 13.67
C LEU A 120 12.56 5.70 13.56
N ILE A 121 11.81 6.09 12.52
CA ILE A 121 11.51 7.50 12.23
C ILE A 121 10.32 8.00 13.05
N GLY A 122 9.39 7.10 13.40
CA GLY A 122 8.15 7.41 14.09
C GLY A 122 7.04 7.93 13.19
N GLU A 123 7.13 7.72 11.88
CA GLU A 123 6.19 8.22 10.87
C GLU A 123 5.74 7.09 9.93
N THR A 124 4.72 7.34 9.12
CA THR A 124 4.19 6.36 8.17
C THR A 124 5.15 6.18 7.00
N VAL A 125 5.49 4.93 6.68
CA VAL A 125 6.29 4.58 5.50
C VAL A 125 5.40 3.92 4.47
N VAL A 126 5.42 4.46 3.26
CA VAL A 126 4.61 4.05 2.12
C VAL A 126 5.52 3.47 1.05
N LEU A 127 5.23 2.24 0.62
CA LEU A 127 5.74 1.68 -0.62
C LEU A 127 4.71 1.90 -1.72
N ALA A 128 5.11 2.54 -2.80
CA ALA A 128 4.21 2.86 -3.91
C ALA A 128 4.85 2.58 -5.26
N ARG A 129 3.99 2.52 -6.28
CA ARG A 129 4.38 2.47 -7.69
C ARG A 129 3.60 3.47 -8.51
N ARG A 130 3.99 3.65 -9.76
CA ARG A 130 3.16 4.37 -10.73
C ARG A 130 2.05 3.47 -11.26
N ASN A 131 0.82 3.97 -11.28
CA ASN A 131 -0.30 3.42 -12.01
C ASN A 131 -0.84 4.51 -12.96
N GLU A 132 -0.48 4.45 -14.23
CA GLU A 132 -0.71 5.51 -15.23
C GLU A 132 -0.30 6.92 -14.73
N LEU A 133 -1.27 7.81 -14.46
CA LEU A 133 -1.08 9.18 -13.99
C LEU A 133 -1.18 9.32 -12.46
N SER A 134 -1.16 8.20 -11.75
CA SER A 134 -1.29 8.15 -10.30
C SER A 134 -0.08 7.48 -9.64
N VAL A 135 0.24 7.93 -8.44
CA VAL A 135 0.94 7.13 -7.43
C VAL A 135 -0.09 6.16 -6.84
N GLN A 136 0.18 4.87 -6.89
CA GLN A 136 -0.63 3.84 -6.23
C GLN A 136 0.14 3.29 -5.04
N THR A 137 -0.45 3.40 -3.85
CA THR A 137 0.07 2.79 -2.63
C THR A 137 -0.06 1.27 -2.72
N ILE A 138 1.05 0.57 -2.52
CA ILE A 138 1.11 -0.90 -2.49
C ILE A 138 1.10 -1.39 -1.06
N TYR A 139 1.87 -0.73 -0.19
CA TYR A 139 2.06 -1.17 1.19
C TYR A 139 2.29 0.03 2.11
N VAL A 140 1.83 -0.10 3.36
CA VAL A 140 1.93 0.94 4.38
C VAL A 140 2.41 0.30 5.68
N ALA A 141 3.34 0.96 6.36
CA ALA A 141 3.74 0.63 7.72
C ALA A 141 3.76 1.88 8.59
N ASP A 142 3.11 1.80 9.74
CA ASP A 142 2.97 2.93 10.66
C ASP A 142 3.97 2.85 11.80
N GLY A 143 4.71 3.94 12.01
CA GLY A 143 5.80 4.02 12.98
C GLY A 143 5.47 4.72 14.30
N GLY A 144 4.31 5.39 14.39
CA GLY A 144 4.04 6.35 15.47
C GLY A 144 2.56 6.55 15.79
N LYS A 145 2.30 7.52 16.67
CA LYS A 145 0.93 7.90 17.08
C LYS A 145 0.34 8.86 16.06
N ASN A 146 -0.88 8.58 15.59
CA ASN A 146 -1.57 9.27 14.49
C ASN A 146 -0.90 9.05 13.14
N PRO A 147 -1.07 7.86 12.55
CA PRO A 147 -0.54 7.53 11.23
C PRO A 147 -1.10 8.47 10.16
N ALA A 148 -0.35 8.61 9.08
CA ALA A 148 -0.83 9.33 7.91
C ALA A 148 -2.04 8.58 7.30
N ALA A 149 -2.82 9.28 6.47
CA ALA A 149 -4.02 8.72 5.86
C ALA A 149 -3.84 7.65 4.73
N PRO A 150 -2.67 7.42 4.09
CA PRO A 150 -2.65 6.56 2.92
C PRO A 150 -2.89 5.10 3.28
N VAL A 151 -3.65 4.43 2.43
CA VAL A 151 -3.98 3.00 2.55
C VAL A 151 -3.58 2.24 1.29
N PRO A 152 -3.32 0.92 1.36
CA PRO A 152 -3.11 0.10 0.17
C PRO A 152 -4.21 0.30 -0.88
N GLY A 153 -3.81 0.43 -2.14
CA GLY A 153 -4.69 0.70 -3.27
C GLY A 153 -5.03 2.17 -3.51
N MET A 154 -4.82 3.06 -2.54
CA MET A 154 -5.07 4.49 -2.70
C MET A 154 -4.27 5.09 -3.86
N GLN A 155 -4.95 5.95 -4.62
CA GLN A 155 -4.35 6.64 -5.75
C GLN A 155 -4.31 8.15 -5.53
N HIS A 156 -3.17 8.74 -5.88
CA HIS A 156 -2.95 10.18 -5.83
C HIS A 156 -2.28 10.65 -7.12
N CYS A 157 -2.57 11.86 -7.59
CA CYS A 157 -1.98 12.39 -8.82
C CYS A 157 -0.43 12.34 -8.78
N VAL A 158 0.18 11.75 -9.80
CA VAL A 158 1.63 11.48 -9.86
C VAL A 158 2.48 12.75 -9.94
N SER A 159 1.92 13.89 -10.35
CA SER A 159 2.69 15.13 -10.47
C SER A 159 2.68 16.00 -9.21
N ARG A 160 1.90 15.65 -8.19
CA ARG A 160 1.56 16.56 -7.07
C ARG A 160 2.13 16.19 -5.70
N SER A 161 2.89 15.10 -5.61
CA SER A 161 3.45 14.63 -4.35
C SER A 161 4.93 14.27 -4.48
N ALA A 162 5.65 14.22 -3.35
CA ALA A 162 7.03 13.76 -3.29
C ALA A 162 7.24 12.35 -3.89
N PRO A 163 6.43 11.31 -3.54
CA PRO A 163 6.53 10.00 -4.19
C PRO A 163 6.26 10.07 -5.70
N GLY A 164 5.35 10.94 -6.12
CA GLY A 164 5.06 11.17 -7.53
C GLY A 164 6.25 11.76 -8.29
N MET A 165 6.90 12.79 -7.75
CA MET A 165 8.14 13.34 -8.30
C MET A 165 9.24 12.28 -8.41
N ALA A 166 9.42 11.47 -7.36
CA ALA A 166 10.41 10.39 -7.37
C ALA A 166 10.12 9.34 -8.45
N LEU A 167 8.86 8.98 -8.68
CA LEU A 167 8.43 8.09 -9.76
C LEU A 167 8.70 8.70 -11.14
N LEU A 168 8.28 9.94 -11.37
CA LEU A 168 8.47 10.63 -12.66
C LEU A 168 9.94 10.91 -12.96
N ALA A 169 10.78 11.04 -11.94
CA ALA A 169 12.22 11.18 -12.13
C ALA A 169 12.88 9.93 -12.73
N MET A 170 12.19 8.78 -12.79
CA MET A 170 12.68 7.58 -13.48
C MET A 170 12.30 7.55 -14.97
N SER A 171 11.41 8.44 -15.41
CA SER A 171 11.00 8.57 -16.81
C SER A 171 11.98 9.39 -17.64
N ASP A 172 12.02 9.11 -18.95
CA ASP A 172 12.69 9.97 -19.92
C ASP A 172 11.91 11.26 -20.19
N ASP A 173 12.55 12.25 -20.81
CA ASP A 173 11.96 13.57 -21.05
C ASP A 173 10.73 13.51 -21.97
N ARG A 174 10.67 12.54 -22.88
CA ARG A 174 9.54 12.39 -23.82
C ARG A 174 8.33 11.85 -23.10
N GLU A 175 8.52 10.85 -22.24
CA GLU A 175 7.48 10.31 -21.36
C GLU A 175 7.01 11.37 -20.37
N LEU A 176 7.92 12.10 -19.71
CA LEU A 176 7.58 13.17 -18.79
C LEU A 176 6.70 14.23 -19.45
N LYS A 177 7.09 14.73 -20.64
CA LYS A 177 6.30 15.72 -21.39
C LYS A 177 4.90 15.20 -21.75
N ARG A 178 4.77 13.92 -22.14
CA ARG A 178 3.46 13.32 -22.40
C ARG A 178 2.59 13.27 -21.15
N ILE A 179 3.15 12.83 -20.02
CA ILE A 179 2.44 12.73 -18.74
C ILE A 179 1.96 14.10 -18.29
N ILE A 180 2.85 15.09 -18.25
CA ILE A 180 2.51 16.46 -17.85
C ILE A 180 1.49 17.08 -18.82
N GLY A 181 1.63 16.84 -20.12
CA GLY A 181 0.66 17.27 -21.14
C GLY A 181 -0.74 16.73 -20.87
N ARG A 182 -0.85 15.42 -20.60
CA ARG A 182 -2.14 14.77 -20.28
C ARG A 182 -2.74 15.28 -18.97
N ILE A 183 -1.93 15.42 -17.91
CA ILE A 183 -2.37 16.01 -16.64
C ILE A 183 -2.89 17.44 -16.84
N ASN A 184 -2.20 18.24 -17.65
CA ASN A 184 -2.62 19.60 -17.96
C ASN A 184 -3.89 19.67 -18.81
N SER A 185 -4.17 18.67 -19.64
CA SER A 185 -5.42 18.61 -20.40
C SER A 185 -6.61 18.15 -19.56
N GLU A 186 -6.38 17.29 -18.57
CA GLU A 186 -7.42 16.71 -17.71
C GLU A 186 -7.68 17.52 -16.43
N ARG A 187 -6.87 18.55 -16.14
CA ARG A 187 -7.02 19.39 -14.94
C ARG A 187 -8.30 20.23 -14.97
N PRO A 188 -8.91 20.52 -13.81
CA PRO A 188 -9.90 21.59 -13.69
C PRO A 188 -9.32 22.93 -14.16
N ARG A 189 -10.12 23.76 -14.84
CA ARG A 189 -9.67 25.07 -15.32
C ARG A 189 -9.14 25.99 -14.22
N SER A 190 -9.64 25.83 -12.99
CA SER A 190 -9.23 26.57 -11.80
C SER A 190 -7.88 26.15 -11.22
N ALA A 191 -7.37 24.95 -11.55
CA ALA A 191 -6.07 24.48 -11.07
C ALA A 191 -4.97 24.98 -12.01
N PRO A 192 -3.83 25.49 -11.54
CA PRO A 192 -2.76 25.96 -12.41
C PRO A 192 -2.19 24.83 -13.29
N ALA A 193 -1.77 25.19 -14.50
CA ALA A 193 -1.02 24.25 -15.36
C ALA A 193 0.38 24.03 -14.78
N ILE A 194 0.91 22.83 -14.99
CA ILE A 194 2.29 22.49 -14.66
C ILE A 194 3.17 22.83 -15.85
N ASP A 195 4.17 23.68 -15.65
CA ASP A 195 5.20 23.91 -16.66
C ASP A 195 6.13 22.69 -16.73
N ALA A 196 6.22 22.04 -17.89
CA ALA A 196 6.98 20.81 -18.04
C ALA A 196 8.51 21.03 -17.92
N SER A 197 9.01 22.22 -18.27
CA SER A 197 10.44 22.56 -18.19
C SER A 197 10.86 22.87 -16.76
N ASP A 198 10.05 23.66 -16.05
CA ASP A 198 10.23 23.88 -14.61
C ASP A 198 10.18 22.55 -13.84
N TYR A 199 9.16 21.73 -14.14
CA TYR A 199 9.00 20.43 -13.50
C TYR A 199 10.21 19.52 -13.75
N ALA A 200 10.69 19.43 -14.99
CA ALA A 200 11.89 18.66 -15.32
C ALA A 200 13.13 19.16 -14.56
N THR A 201 13.28 20.47 -14.37
CA THR A 201 14.37 21.08 -13.60
C THR A 201 14.32 20.62 -12.14
N ARG A 202 13.14 20.68 -11.51
CA ARG A 202 12.91 20.20 -10.14
C ARG A 202 13.19 18.71 -9.99
N LEU A 203 12.79 17.89 -10.97
CA LEU A 203 13.14 16.47 -10.98
C LEU A 203 14.66 16.26 -11.07
N GLY A 204 15.36 17.07 -11.89
CA GLY A 204 16.81 17.04 -12.01
C GLY A 204 17.53 17.34 -10.69
N GLU A 205 17.05 18.31 -9.91
CA GLU A 205 17.54 18.60 -8.56
C GLU A 205 17.34 17.43 -7.61
N GLY A 206 16.14 16.85 -7.59
CA GLY A 206 15.83 15.68 -6.78
C GLY A 206 16.68 14.46 -7.14
N ARG A 207 16.97 14.24 -8.42
CA ARG A 207 17.90 13.19 -8.90
C ARG A 207 19.32 13.41 -8.36
N ARG A 208 19.85 14.64 -8.44
CA ARG A 208 21.19 14.97 -7.92
C ARG A 208 21.27 14.79 -6.41
N ARG A 209 20.24 15.22 -5.68
CA ARG A 209 20.15 15.02 -4.23
C ARG A 209 19.93 13.55 -3.87
N GLY A 210 19.28 12.78 -4.73
CA GLY A 210 18.84 11.40 -4.46
C GLY A 210 17.64 11.32 -3.51
N SER A 211 16.89 12.40 -3.34
CA SER A 211 15.65 12.44 -2.56
C SER A 211 14.72 13.54 -3.05
N PHE A 212 13.42 13.29 -2.92
CA PHE A 212 12.35 14.19 -3.33
C PHE A 212 11.55 14.59 -2.09
N THR A 213 11.26 15.87 -1.94
CA THR A 213 10.56 16.41 -0.77
C THR A 213 9.37 17.26 -1.23
N GLY A 214 8.29 17.30 -0.46
CA GLY A 214 7.10 18.06 -0.81
C GLY A 214 5.84 17.49 -0.13
N PRO A 215 4.64 17.76 -0.67
CA PRO A 215 3.41 17.18 -0.16
C PRO A 215 3.44 15.64 -0.19
N GLY A 216 2.89 15.01 0.84
CA GLY A 216 2.60 13.57 0.86
C GLY A 216 1.32 13.21 0.10
N ILE A 217 0.86 11.97 0.25
CA ILE A 217 -0.39 11.48 -0.34
C ILE A 217 -1.60 11.99 0.43
N GLY A 218 -1.47 12.11 1.76
CA GLY A 218 -2.53 12.63 2.64
C GLY A 218 -2.62 14.15 2.65
N LEU A 219 -3.83 14.70 2.78
CA LEU A 219 -4.00 16.15 2.98
C LEU A 219 -3.29 16.61 4.26
N GLY A 220 -2.58 17.74 4.19
CA GLY A 220 -1.83 18.30 5.34
C GLY A 220 -0.56 17.51 5.70
N THR A 221 -0.13 16.57 4.86
CA THR A 221 1.09 15.81 5.06
C THR A 221 2.23 16.33 4.19
N ALA A 222 3.45 16.19 4.68
CA ALA A 222 4.67 16.32 3.91
C ALA A 222 5.37 14.97 3.84
N ALA A 223 6.21 14.81 2.82
CA ALA A 223 6.85 13.55 2.52
C ALA A 223 8.29 13.72 2.06
N VAL A 224 9.09 12.71 2.36
CA VAL A 224 10.41 12.46 1.78
C VAL A 224 10.34 11.16 1.02
N ALA A 225 10.68 11.18 -0.28
CA ALA A 225 10.60 10.02 -1.14
C ALA A 225 11.94 9.71 -1.82
N GLN A 226 12.23 8.42 -1.96
CA GLN A 226 13.41 7.89 -2.65
C GLN A 226 13.04 6.70 -3.53
N GLN A 227 13.73 6.59 -4.66
CA GLN A 227 13.54 5.51 -5.62
C GLN A 227 14.12 4.22 -5.06
N VAL A 228 13.35 3.13 -5.10
CA VAL A 228 13.84 1.80 -4.76
C VAL A 228 14.47 1.22 -6.01
N ARG A 229 15.81 1.27 -6.09
CA ARG A 229 16.57 0.69 -7.20
C ARG A 229 16.86 -0.76 -6.87
N HIS A 230 16.00 -1.67 -7.32
CA HIS A 230 16.26 -3.11 -7.23
C HIS A 230 16.21 -3.72 -8.64
N HIS A 231 17.32 -4.34 -9.05
CA HIS A 231 17.52 -4.83 -10.42
C HIS A 231 16.54 -5.93 -10.85
N ALA A 232 15.85 -6.60 -9.90
CA ALA A 232 14.87 -7.65 -10.21
C ALA A 232 13.40 -7.16 -10.20
N ALA A 233 13.13 -5.95 -9.70
CA ALA A 233 11.77 -5.42 -9.65
C ALA A 233 11.40 -4.90 -11.05
N GLY A 234 10.56 -5.64 -11.78
CA GLY A 234 10.04 -5.20 -13.08
C GLY A 234 9.22 -3.90 -13.00
N ASP A 235 8.73 -3.55 -11.80
CA ASP A 235 8.02 -2.29 -11.52
C ASP A 235 8.97 -1.27 -10.85
N LEU A 236 8.89 -0.03 -11.30
CA LEU A 236 9.56 1.11 -10.67
C LEU A 236 8.86 1.43 -9.33
N LEU A 237 9.55 1.15 -8.24
CA LEU A 237 9.07 1.35 -6.87
C LEU A 237 9.64 2.63 -6.25
N VAL A 238 8.84 3.26 -5.40
CA VAL A 238 9.25 4.37 -4.55
C VAL A 238 8.94 4.06 -3.09
N LEU A 239 9.88 4.42 -2.21
CA LEU A 239 9.70 4.44 -0.78
C LEU A 239 9.49 5.89 -0.34
N SER A 240 8.44 6.15 0.44
CA SER A 240 8.08 7.48 0.94
C SER A 240 7.88 7.42 2.45
N VAL A 241 8.41 8.39 3.19
CA VAL A 241 8.09 8.62 4.60
C VAL A 241 7.14 9.80 4.64
N GLU A 242 5.97 9.64 5.24
CA GLU A 242 4.89 10.62 5.27
C GLU A 242 4.40 10.87 6.69
N GLY A 243 4.14 12.14 7.00
CA GLY A 243 3.61 12.57 8.28
C GLY A 243 3.06 14.00 8.20
N PRO A 244 2.44 14.52 9.26
CA PRO A 244 1.97 15.90 9.32
C PRO A 244 3.09 16.88 8.99
N SER A 245 2.80 17.87 8.15
CA SER A 245 3.80 18.83 7.67
C SER A 245 4.55 19.53 8.82
N SER A 246 3.88 19.78 9.95
CA SER A 246 4.49 20.38 11.14
C SER A 246 5.62 19.54 11.75
N ARG A 247 5.54 18.20 11.68
CA ARG A 247 6.59 17.31 12.19
C ARG A 247 7.67 17.03 11.14
N MET A 248 7.24 16.88 9.89
CA MET A 248 8.12 16.47 8.79
C MET A 248 9.07 17.58 8.34
N ASN A 249 8.61 18.84 8.28
CA ASN A 249 9.38 19.93 7.68
C ASN A 249 10.72 20.21 8.38
N GLU A 250 10.82 19.95 9.68
CA GLU A 250 12.06 20.14 10.46
C GLU A 250 13.05 18.97 10.31
N ARG A 251 12.60 17.84 9.78
CA ARG A 251 13.35 16.56 9.76
C ARG A 251 13.65 16.03 8.36
N LEU A 252 13.36 16.81 7.30
CA LEU A 252 13.44 16.34 5.92
C LEU A 252 14.82 15.75 5.55
N ASP A 253 15.90 16.41 5.96
CA ASP A 253 17.27 15.97 5.64
C ASP A 253 17.71 14.77 6.48
N GLU A 254 17.33 14.73 7.76
CA GLU A 254 17.53 13.57 8.65
C GLU A 254 16.86 12.33 8.05
N ILE A 255 15.57 12.45 7.72
CA ILE A 255 14.77 11.38 7.14
C ILE A 255 15.35 10.92 5.80
N ALA A 256 15.71 11.85 4.91
CA ALA A 256 16.34 11.51 3.62
C ALA A 256 17.65 10.73 3.79
N THR A 257 18.41 11.03 4.84
CA THR A 257 19.67 10.34 5.17
C THR A 257 19.40 8.92 5.69
N LEU A 258 18.45 8.76 6.61
CA LEU A 258 18.04 7.46 7.13
C LEU A 258 17.50 6.54 6.04
N MET A 259 16.62 7.05 5.18
CA MET A 259 16.09 6.30 4.04
C MET A 259 17.20 5.85 3.10
N ARG A 260 18.17 6.72 2.79
CA ARG A 260 19.29 6.39 1.89
C ARG A 260 20.16 5.28 2.46
N ALA A 261 20.50 5.38 3.75
CA ALA A 261 21.28 4.37 4.43
C ALA A 261 20.57 3.01 4.44
N ALA A 262 19.25 2.99 4.64
CA ALA A 262 18.46 1.78 4.57
C ALA A 262 18.42 1.19 3.15
N LEU A 263 18.15 2.01 2.12
CA LEU A 263 18.09 1.55 0.72
C LEU A 263 19.44 1.06 0.20
N HIS A 264 20.56 1.65 0.64
CA HIS A 264 21.89 1.14 0.30
C HIS A 264 22.12 -0.30 0.82
N ARG A 265 21.61 -0.64 2.01
CA ARG A 265 21.69 -2.00 2.56
C ARG A 265 20.81 -3.01 1.81
N LEU A 266 19.78 -2.54 1.13
CA LEU A 266 18.90 -3.38 0.29
C LEU A 266 19.54 -3.71 -1.06
N ALA A 267 20.41 -2.85 -1.57
CA ALA A 267 21.08 -3.01 -2.86
C ALA A 267 22.42 -3.76 -2.77
N ALA A 268 22.94 -3.99 -1.56
CA ALA A 268 24.18 -4.71 -1.27
C ALA A 268 23.91 -6.20 -1.02
#